data_AF-A0A518AK76-F1
#
_entry.id   AF-A0A518AK76-F1
#
_cell.length_a   1.000
_cell.length_b   1.000
_cell.length_c   1.000
_cell.angle_alpha   90.00
_cell.angle_beta   90.00
_cell.angle_gamma   90.00
#
_symmetry.space_group_name_H-M   'P 1'
#
loop_
_entity.id
_entity.type
_entity.pdbx_description
1 polymer ?
#
loop_
_entity_poly.entity_id
_entity_poly.type
_entity_poly.pdbx_seq_one_letter_code
_entity_poly.pdbx_strand_id
1 'polypeptide(L)'
;MPLCPKCQHLISRQQQATGVCPTCQPAAEDAPWSDVARVPNLAEAGYLVSFLEYHEIEARLVHAESFSATSGSWASDYVLQVPSEYRQQAAEIVRTEAAALQDEQPEYNDFGEPITEEPLQLVIWRPVALMALAGLAILWLGHRIAEQRARDTPQRPDEALAEAIAAIGRPLVATSPGGQVQHRLSYDAATQTWLLESDTNRDGRFDRRQVFAQPVSP
;
A
#
# COMPACT_ATOMS: atom_id res chain seq x y z
N MET A 1 -29.41 15.46 -50.32
CA MET A 1 -27.98 15.20 -50.59
C MET A 1 -27.28 15.17 -49.24
N PRO A 2 -26.49 14.13 -48.93
CA PRO A 2 -25.76 14.04 -47.67
C PRO A 2 -24.75 15.20 -47.55
N LEU A 3 -24.62 15.74 -46.33
CA LEU A 3 -23.64 16.76 -45.97
C LEU A 3 -22.50 16.09 -45.20
N CYS A 4 -21.26 16.52 -45.44
CA CYS A 4 -20.12 16.11 -44.63
C CYS A 4 -20.30 16.61 -43.19
N PRO A 5 -20.20 15.76 -42.15
CA PRO A 5 -20.38 16.18 -40.75
C PRO A 5 -19.30 17.14 -40.24
N LYS A 6 -18.10 17.16 -40.85
CA LYS A 6 -17.00 18.06 -40.48
C LYS A 6 -17.13 19.47 -41.08
N CYS A 7 -17.27 19.56 -42.41
CA CYS A 7 -17.23 20.84 -43.14
C CYS A 7 -18.58 21.29 -43.71
N GLN A 8 -19.67 20.54 -43.47
CA GLN A 8 -21.02 20.80 -44.02
C GLN A 8 -21.08 20.91 -45.55
N HIS A 9 -20.05 20.45 -46.27
CA HIS A 9 -20.05 20.47 -47.73
C HIS A 9 -20.96 19.37 -48.27
N LEU A 10 -21.68 19.66 -49.37
CA LEU A 10 -22.45 18.66 -50.10
C LEU A 10 -21.50 17.60 -50.68
N ILE A 11 -21.80 16.33 -50.41
CA ILE A 11 -21.05 15.18 -50.93
C ILE A 11 -21.95 14.30 -51.81
N SER A 12 -21.36 13.66 -52.81
CA SER A 12 -22.07 12.70 -53.66
C SER A 12 -22.28 11.36 -52.93
N ARG A 13 -23.24 10.53 -53.39
CA ARG A 13 -23.46 9.20 -52.79
C ARG A 13 -22.23 8.28 -52.90
N GLN A 14 -21.44 8.38 -53.97
CA GLN A 14 -20.19 7.65 -54.11
C GLN A 14 -19.16 8.08 -53.06
N GLN A 15 -19.06 9.38 -52.77
CA GLN A 15 -18.18 9.91 -51.72
C GLN A 15 -18.64 9.53 -50.31
N GLN A 16 -19.94 9.38 -50.10
CA GLN A 16 -20.48 8.88 -48.83
C GLN A 16 -20.11 7.41 -48.60
N ALA A 17 -20.05 6.59 -49.65
CA ALA A 17 -19.66 5.18 -49.54
C ALA A 17 -18.16 5.00 -49.23
N THR A 18 -17.31 5.94 -49.67
CA THR A 18 -15.87 5.89 -49.37
C THR A 18 -15.51 6.59 -48.06
N GLY A 19 -16.40 7.39 -47.48
CA GLY A 19 -16.14 8.16 -46.27
C GLY A 19 -15.17 9.33 -46.47
N VAL A 20 -14.81 9.67 -47.71
CA VAL A 20 -13.83 10.71 -48.04
C VAL A 20 -14.53 11.93 -48.59
N CYS A 21 -14.43 13.06 -47.89
CA CYS A 21 -14.93 14.35 -48.36
C CYS A 21 -13.83 15.06 -49.17
N PRO A 22 -14.09 15.56 -50.39
CA PRO A 22 -13.07 16.20 -51.22
C PRO A 22 -12.56 17.53 -50.65
N THR A 23 -13.40 18.23 -49.88
CA THR A 23 -13.04 19.49 -49.20
C THR A 23 -12.31 19.23 -47.90
N CYS A 24 -12.77 18.22 -47.17
CA CYS A 24 -12.12 17.72 -45.98
C CYS A 24 -11.22 16.53 -46.38
N GLN A 25 -10.29 16.74 -47.34
CA GLN A 25 -9.31 15.72 -47.80
C GLN A 25 -8.91 14.82 -46.62
N PRO A 26 -8.76 13.49 -46.81
CA PRO A 26 -8.38 12.61 -45.72
C PRO A 26 -7.21 13.30 -45.03
N ALA A 27 -7.35 13.58 -43.73
CA ALA A 27 -6.36 14.32 -42.96
C ALA A 27 -5.01 13.80 -43.42
N ALA A 28 -4.24 14.67 -44.09
CA ALA A 28 -3.05 14.30 -44.87
C ALA A 28 -2.37 13.19 -44.09
N GLU A 29 -2.35 11.96 -44.63
CA GLU A 29 -1.98 10.75 -43.88
C GLU A 29 -0.89 11.14 -42.90
N ASP A 30 -1.26 11.25 -41.60
CA ASP A 30 -0.39 11.89 -40.60
C ASP A 30 0.99 11.29 -40.82
N ALA A 31 1.96 12.14 -41.20
CA ALA A 31 3.28 11.68 -41.63
C ALA A 31 3.71 10.58 -40.65
N PRO A 32 4.07 9.39 -41.14
CA PRO A 32 4.14 8.21 -40.29
C PRO A 32 5.03 8.53 -39.09
N TRP A 33 4.51 8.37 -37.88
CA TRP A 33 5.27 8.66 -36.68
C TRP A 33 6.18 7.49 -36.37
N SER A 34 7.43 7.78 -36.01
CA SER A 34 8.45 6.79 -35.69
C SER A 34 8.90 6.93 -34.24
N ASP A 35 9.03 5.80 -33.56
CA ASP A 35 9.63 5.72 -32.21
C ASP A 35 11.13 6.10 -32.26
N VAL A 36 11.54 6.97 -31.34
CA VAL A 36 12.93 7.44 -31.20
C VAL A 36 13.55 6.93 -29.91
N ALA A 37 12.85 7.09 -28.79
CA ALA A 37 13.34 6.74 -27.45
C ALA A 37 12.19 6.25 -26.56
N ARG A 38 12.55 5.53 -25.50
CA ARG A 38 11.64 5.11 -24.44
C ARG A 38 12.24 5.51 -23.11
N VAL A 39 11.45 6.18 -22.28
CA VAL A 39 11.88 6.63 -20.96
C VAL A 39 10.85 6.23 -19.89
N PRO A 40 11.30 5.82 -18.69
CA PRO A 40 10.39 5.36 -17.64
C PRO A 40 9.72 6.52 -16.89
N ASN A 41 10.19 7.77 -17.08
CA ASN A 41 9.77 8.93 -16.31
C ASN A 41 9.17 10.02 -17.22
N LEU A 42 8.01 10.53 -16.83
CA LEU A 42 7.33 11.63 -17.53
C LEU A 42 8.15 12.92 -17.54
N ALA A 43 8.94 13.19 -16.50
CA ALA A 43 9.77 14.39 -16.43
C ALA A 43 10.89 14.37 -17.49
N GLU A 44 11.58 13.23 -17.62
CA GLU A 44 12.58 13.02 -18.67
C GLU A 44 11.94 13.06 -20.06
N ALA A 45 10.76 12.46 -20.20
CA ALA A 45 10.00 12.49 -21.46
C ALA A 45 9.67 13.93 -21.88
N GLY A 46 9.18 14.75 -20.94
CA GLY A 46 8.85 16.16 -21.19
C GLY A 46 10.09 17.00 -21.53
N TYR A 47 11.20 16.75 -20.83
CA TYR A 47 12.49 17.38 -21.16
C TYR A 47 12.92 17.04 -22.60
N LEU A 48 12.88 15.78 -23.01
CA LEU A 48 13.28 15.35 -24.35
C LEU A 48 12.37 15.93 -25.45
N VAL A 49 11.06 16.09 -25.18
CA VAL A 49 10.14 16.79 -26.10
C VAL A 49 10.58 18.23 -26.29
N SER A 50 10.74 18.99 -25.21
CA SER A 50 11.16 20.39 -25.30
C SER A 50 12.54 20.56 -25.92
N PHE A 51 13.44 19.60 -25.69
CA PHE A 51 14.77 19.58 -26.31
C PHE A 51 14.70 19.35 -27.83
N LEU A 52 13.87 18.42 -28.30
CA LEU A 52 13.66 18.22 -29.75
C LEU A 52 12.93 19.39 -30.39
N GLU A 53 11.96 19.99 -29.70
CA GLU A 53 11.25 21.20 -30.17
C GLU A 53 12.21 22.39 -30.32
N TYR A 54 13.20 22.52 -29.44
CA TYR A 54 14.26 23.52 -29.56
C TYR A 54 15.10 23.33 -30.84
N HIS A 55 15.21 22.10 -31.33
CA HIS A 55 15.83 21.74 -32.61
C HIS A 55 14.85 21.76 -33.80
N GLU A 56 13.67 22.36 -33.64
CA GLU A 56 12.62 22.46 -34.66
C GLU A 56 12.10 21.09 -35.13
N ILE A 57 12.21 20.05 -34.28
CA ILE A 57 11.65 18.72 -34.54
C ILE A 57 10.40 18.56 -33.69
N GLU A 58 9.25 18.43 -34.34
CA GLU A 58 8.00 18.11 -33.66
C GLU A 58 8.11 16.71 -33.02
N ALA A 59 7.84 16.66 -31.72
CA ALA A 59 7.86 15.43 -30.94
C ALA A 59 6.55 15.27 -30.17
N ARG A 60 6.13 14.01 -29.99
CA ARG A 60 4.99 13.67 -29.14
C ARG A 60 5.32 12.50 -28.24
N LEU A 61 4.58 12.42 -27.14
CA LEU A 61 4.69 11.32 -26.19
C LEU A 61 3.47 10.41 -26.29
N VAL A 62 3.73 9.11 -26.34
CA VAL A 62 2.71 8.07 -26.21
C VAL A 62 3.01 7.27 -24.95
N HIS A 63 2.04 7.20 -24.05
CA HIS A 63 2.13 6.30 -22.90
C HIS A 63 1.96 4.86 -23.36
N ALA A 64 2.91 4.00 -23.00
CA ALA A 64 2.90 2.58 -23.33
C ALA A 64 3.02 1.75 -22.06
N GLU A 65 2.08 0.84 -21.88
CA GLU A 65 2.15 -0.17 -20.82
C GLU A 65 2.66 -1.47 -21.42
N SER A 66 3.59 -2.12 -20.71
CA SER A 66 4.09 -3.45 -21.09
C SER A 66 4.01 -4.39 -19.90
N PHE A 67 3.61 -5.64 -20.17
CA PHE A 67 3.61 -6.70 -19.19
C PHE A 67 4.77 -7.64 -19.48
N SER A 68 5.64 -7.83 -18.48
CA SER A 68 6.74 -8.78 -18.54
C SER A 68 6.33 -10.08 -17.85
N ALA A 69 6.14 -11.14 -18.65
CA ALA A 69 5.76 -12.45 -18.12
C ALA A 69 6.88 -13.10 -17.28
N THR A 70 8.14 -12.76 -17.55
CA THR A 70 9.30 -13.32 -16.82
C THR A 70 9.41 -12.74 -15.42
N SER A 71 9.10 -11.46 -15.23
CA SER A 71 9.12 -10.79 -13.92
C SER A 71 7.74 -10.73 -13.26
N GLY A 72 6.67 -11.07 -13.98
CA GLY A 72 5.30 -10.99 -13.49
C GLY A 72 4.86 -9.56 -13.17
N SER A 73 5.45 -8.56 -13.83
CA SER A 73 5.25 -7.14 -13.51
C SER A 73 4.77 -6.32 -14.71
N TRP A 74 4.00 -5.28 -14.41
CA TRP A 74 3.67 -4.21 -15.36
C TRP A 74 4.74 -3.13 -15.29
N ALA A 75 5.09 -2.58 -16.46
CA ALA A 75 5.92 -1.39 -16.60
C ALA A 75 5.14 -0.33 -17.41
N SER A 76 5.33 0.93 -17.05
CA SER A 76 4.78 2.08 -17.73
C SER A 76 5.93 2.91 -18.27
N ASP A 77 5.99 3.03 -19.59
CA ASP A 77 7.01 3.80 -20.29
C ASP A 77 6.35 4.93 -21.10
N TYR A 78 7.11 5.98 -21.35
CA TYR A 78 6.76 7.04 -22.28
C TYR A 78 7.60 6.89 -23.55
N VAL A 79 6.91 6.68 -24.68
CA VAL A 79 7.54 6.51 -25.99
C VAL A 79 7.57 7.87 -26.69
N LEU A 80 8.77 8.35 -26.97
CA LEU A 80 9.01 9.56 -27.74
C LEU A 80 8.89 9.24 -29.23
N GLN A 81 7.98 9.91 -29.91
CA GLN A 81 7.74 9.75 -31.35
C GLN A 81 7.97 11.07 -32.09
N VAL A 82 8.50 10.98 -33.30
CA VAL A 82 8.71 12.10 -34.24
C VAL A 82 8.20 11.72 -35.64
N PRO A 83 7.93 12.67 -36.54
CA PRO A 83 7.67 12.34 -37.95
C PRO A 83 8.83 11.53 -38.55
N SER A 84 8.52 10.53 -39.35
CA SER A 84 9.53 9.56 -39.83
C SER A 84 10.70 10.19 -40.57
N GLU A 85 10.50 11.32 -41.27
CA GLU A 85 11.60 12.05 -41.91
C GLU A 85 12.68 12.53 -40.93
N TYR A 86 12.33 12.79 -39.66
CA TYR A 86 13.26 13.31 -38.64
C TYR A 86 13.82 12.21 -37.72
N ARG A 87 13.41 10.94 -37.89
CA ARG A 87 13.76 9.85 -36.97
C ARG A 87 15.27 9.73 -36.72
N GLN A 88 16.07 9.74 -37.79
CA GLN A 88 17.51 9.53 -37.68
C GLN A 88 18.20 10.73 -37.01
N GLN A 89 17.79 11.95 -37.36
CA GLN A 89 18.30 13.19 -36.75
C GLN A 89 17.94 13.27 -35.26
N ALA A 90 16.68 13.04 -34.91
CA ALA A 90 16.21 13.04 -33.53
C ALA A 90 16.93 11.98 -32.68
N ALA A 91 17.12 10.76 -33.23
CA ALA A 91 17.83 9.69 -32.52
C ALA A 91 19.30 10.02 -32.25
N GLU A 92 19.96 10.80 -33.11
CA GLU A 92 21.33 11.25 -32.91
C GLU A 92 21.44 12.36 -31.86
N ILE A 93 20.52 13.33 -31.91
CA ILE A 93 20.41 14.41 -30.91
C ILE A 93 20.19 13.83 -29.52
N VAL A 94 19.22 12.92 -29.36
CA VAL A 94 18.90 12.28 -28.08
C VAL A 94 20.09 11.44 -27.57
N ARG A 95 20.79 10.72 -28.44
CA ARG A 95 21.98 9.94 -28.06
C ARG A 95 23.12 10.83 -27.57
N THR A 96 23.34 11.97 -28.23
CA THR A 96 24.39 12.92 -27.85
C THR A 96 24.10 13.54 -26.49
N GLU A 97 22.86 13.96 -26.26
CA GLU A 97 22.44 14.52 -24.96
C GLU A 97 22.52 13.48 -23.84
N ALA A 98 22.07 12.25 -24.09
CA ALA A 98 22.17 11.17 -23.12
C ALA A 98 23.62 10.85 -22.73
N ALA A 99 24.56 10.96 -23.68
CA ALA A 99 25.99 10.79 -23.40
C ALA A 99 26.56 11.94 -22.55
N ALA A 100 26.16 13.19 -22.84
CA ALA A 100 26.58 14.35 -22.05
C ALA A 100 26.12 14.25 -20.59
N LEU A 101 24.88 13.80 -20.35
CA LEU A 101 24.35 13.59 -19.00
C LEU A 101 25.06 12.47 -18.23
N GLN A 102 25.65 11.49 -18.92
CA GLN A 102 26.44 10.44 -18.29
C GLN A 102 27.82 10.95 -17.85
N ASP A 103 28.45 11.80 -18.67
CA ASP A 103 29.76 12.38 -18.35
C ASP A 103 29.68 13.43 -17.20
N GLU A 104 28.53 14.09 -17.05
CA GLU A 104 28.31 15.11 -16.01
C GLU A 104 27.96 14.53 -14.63
N GLN A 105 27.70 13.22 -14.49
CA GLN A 105 27.54 12.64 -13.16
C GLN A 105 28.92 12.59 -12.49
N PRO A 106 29.22 13.50 -11.51
CA PRO A 106 30.46 13.37 -10.77
C PRO A 106 30.47 11.99 -10.14
N GLU A 107 31.65 11.39 -10.11
CA GLU A 107 32.01 10.06 -9.62
C GLU A 107 31.68 9.88 -8.12
N TYR A 108 30.44 10.15 -7.72
CA TYR A 108 29.90 10.05 -6.36
C TYR A 108 29.44 8.62 -6.09
N ASN A 109 30.26 7.65 -6.53
CA ASN A 109 30.09 6.23 -6.27
C ASN A 109 31.18 5.69 -5.31
N ASP A 110 31.89 6.56 -4.60
CA ASP A 110 32.92 6.19 -3.61
C ASP A 110 32.41 6.18 -2.14
N PHE A 111 31.11 5.97 -1.94
CA PHE A 111 30.60 5.47 -0.66
C PHE A 111 30.09 4.05 -0.89
N GLY A 112 31.05 3.12 -0.85
CA GLY A 112 30.85 1.71 -1.05
C GLY A 112 29.79 1.10 -0.14
N GLU A 113 28.75 0.58 -0.75
CA GLU A 113 28.40 -0.83 -0.67
C GLU A 113 28.03 -1.25 -2.11
N PRO A 114 28.38 -2.47 -2.55
CA PRO A 114 27.83 -2.97 -3.80
C PRO A 114 26.31 -2.90 -3.65
N ILE A 115 25.67 -2.06 -4.47
CA ILE A 115 24.24 -2.11 -4.67
C ILE A 115 24.01 -3.47 -5.32
N THR A 116 23.90 -4.53 -4.51
CA THR A 116 23.07 -5.67 -4.87
C THR A 116 21.77 -5.02 -5.28
N GLU A 117 21.45 -5.12 -6.57
CA GLU A 117 20.16 -4.74 -7.14
C GLU A 117 19.09 -5.49 -6.33
N GLU A 118 18.69 -4.93 -5.20
CA GLU A 118 17.53 -5.40 -4.48
C GLU A 118 16.39 -5.23 -5.47
N PRO A 119 15.65 -6.30 -5.81
CA PRO A 119 14.60 -6.21 -6.78
C PRO A 119 13.67 -5.07 -6.35
N LEU A 120 13.46 -4.09 -7.25
CA LEU A 120 12.65 -2.88 -7.08
C LEU A 120 11.29 -3.11 -6.40
N GLN A 121 10.82 -4.37 -6.38
CA GLN A 121 9.67 -4.82 -5.63
C GLN A 121 9.75 -4.51 -4.13
N LEU A 122 10.92 -4.53 -3.47
CA LEU A 122 11.01 -4.28 -2.02
C LEU A 122 10.82 -2.81 -1.62
N VAL A 123 11.17 -1.87 -2.50
CA VAL A 123 11.16 -0.43 -2.18
C VAL A 123 9.73 0.11 -2.11
N ILE A 124 8.82 -0.40 -2.95
CA ILE A 124 7.40 0.03 -2.98
C ILE A 124 6.65 -0.39 -1.70
N TRP A 125 7.00 -1.54 -1.11
CA TRP A 125 6.32 -2.05 0.09
C TRP A 125 6.82 -1.41 1.39
N ARG A 126 7.98 -0.75 1.41
CA ARG A 126 8.50 -0.10 2.63
C ARG A 126 7.51 0.86 3.29
N PRO A 127 6.88 1.84 2.60
CA PRO A 127 5.90 2.71 3.24
C PRO A 127 4.67 1.96 3.76
N VAL A 128 4.21 0.92 3.05
CA VAL A 128 3.07 0.09 3.48
C VAL A 128 3.40 -0.72 4.73
N ALA A 129 4.59 -1.33 4.77
CA ALA A 129 5.08 -2.08 5.93
C ALA A 129 5.25 -1.16 7.16
N LEU A 130 5.79 0.05 6.96
CA LEU A 130 5.92 1.04 8.04
C LEU A 130 4.56 1.49 8.58
N MET A 131 3.57 1.72 7.71
CA MET A 131 2.20 2.04 8.14
C MET A 131 1.55 0.89 8.93
N ALA A 132 1.74 -0.36 8.49
CA ALA A 132 1.21 -1.52 9.19
C ALA A 132 1.84 -1.69 10.58
N LEU A 133 3.16 -1.52 10.70
CA LEU A 133 3.88 -1.57 11.97
C LEU A 133 3.45 -0.44 12.91
N ALA A 134 3.29 0.78 12.39
CA ALA A 134 2.80 1.91 13.16
C ALA A 134 1.38 1.66 13.70
N GLY A 135 0.49 1.10 12.87
CA GLY A 135 -0.87 0.71 13.29
C GLY A 135 -0.87 -0.34 14.40
N LEU A 136 -0.04 -1.37 14.28
CA LEU A 136 0.13 -2.40 15.32
C LEU A 136 0.66 -1.82 16.63
N ALA A 137 1.64 -0.91 16.58
CA ALA A 137 2.18 -0.25 17.76
C ALA A 137 1.13 0.59 18.49
N ILE A 138 0.29 1.33 17.75
CA ILE A 138 -0.81 2.12 18.31
C ILE A 138 -1.85 1.22 18.97
N LEU A 139 -2.24 0.11 18.33
CA LEU A 139 -3.17 -0.87 18.90
C LEU A 139 -2.63 -1.47 20.20
N TRP A 140 -1.35 -1.87 20.20
CA TRP A 140 -0.70 -2.43 21.39
C TRP A 140 -0.64 -1.42 22.54
N LEU A 141 -0.32 -0.16 22.24
CA LEU A 141 -0.31 0.92 23.24
C LEU A 141 -1.72 1.18 23.80
N GLY A 142 -2.74 1.17 22.94
CA GLY A 142 -4.14 1.31 23.34
C GLY A 142 -4.59 0.19 24.29
N HIS A 143 -4.22 -1.05 24.01
CA HIS A 143 -4.54 -2.18 24.87
C HIS A 143 -3.90 -2.03 26.26
N ARG A 144 -2.62 -1.62 26.31
CA ARG A 144 -1.91 -1.40 27.57
C ARG A 144 -2.54 -0.29 28.42
N ILE A 145 -2.98 0.81 27.80
CA ILE A 145 -3.66 1.91 28.52
C ILE A 145 -5.04 1.48 29.02
N ALA A 146 -5.77 0.69 28.23
CA ALA A 146 -7.07 0.15 28.64
C ALA A 146 -6.93 -0.77 29.87
N GLU A 147 -5.92 -1.63 29.90
CA GLU A 147 -5.61 -2.47 31.06
C GLU A 147 -5.26 -1.66 32.31
N GLN A 148 -4.49 -0.58 32.16
CA GLN A 148 -4.16 0.32 33.27
C GLN A 148 -5.41 1.00 33.82
N ARG A 149 -6.29 1.53 32.95
CA ARG A 149 -7.56 2.13 33.39
C ARG A 149 -8.50 1.11 34.05
N ALA A 150 -8.51 -0.12 33.57
CA ALA A 150 -9.27 -1.20 34.21
C ALA A 150 -8.76 -1.51 35.62
N ARG A 151 -7.45 -1.34 35.89
CA ARG A 151 -6.88 -1.48 37.24
C ARG A 151 -7.15 -0.28 38.14
N ASP A 152 -7.18 0.92 37.56
CA ASP A 152 -7.34 2.17 38.32
C ASP A 152 -8.80 2.56 38.56
N THR A 153 -9.76 1.90 37.91
CA THR A 153 -11.18 2.12 38.19
C THR A 153 -11.50 1.41 39.52
N PRO A 154 -11.88 2.11 40.59
CA PRO A 154 -12.23 1.48 41.86
C PRO A 154 -13.50 0.66 41.69
N GLN A 155 -13.33 -0.63 41.42
CA GLN A 155 -14.42 -1.59 41.28
C GLN A 155 -15.09 -1.71 42.65
N ARG A 156 -16.40 -1.43 42.73
CA ARG A 156 -17.15 -1.58 43.98
C ARG A 156 -16.98 -3.03 44.45
N PRO A 157 -16.56 -3.26 45.70
CA PRO A 157 -16.20 -4.59 46.18
C PRO A 157 -17.34 -5.61 46.05
N ASP A 158 -18.58 -5.14 46.11
CA ASP A 158 -19.79 -5.97 45.97
C ASP A 158 -20.04 -6.46 44.54
N GLU A 159 -19.76 -5.63 43.53
CA GLU A 159 -19.94 -5.98 42.11
C GLU A 159 -18.82 -6.90 41.62
N ALA A 160 -17.59 -6.71 42.14
CA ALA A 160 -16.43 -7.52 41.77
C ALA A 160 -16.56 -9.00 42.17
N LEU A 161 -17.13 -9.28 43.35
CA LEU A 161 -17.34 -10.66 43.80
C LEU A 161 -18.46 -11.34 42.99
N ALA A 162 -19.56 -10.62 42.76
CA ALA A 162 -20.69 -11.14 41.98
C ALA A 162 -20.29 -11.43 40.52
N GLU A 163 -19.51 -10.56 39.90
CA GLU A 163 -18.97 -10.73 38.54
C GLU A 163 -17.97 -11.89 38.47
N ALA A 164 -17.08 -12.03 39.44
CA ALA A 164 -16.13 -13.15 39.52
C ALA A 164 -16.85 -14.50 39.68
N ILE A 165 -17.91 -14.57 40.51
CA ILE A 165 -18.72 -15.77 40.68
C ILE A 165 -19.52 -16.08 39.41
N ALA A 166 -20.08 -15.06 38.74
CA ALA A 166 -20.84 -15.22 37.51
C ALA A 166 -19.96 -15.72 36.34
N ALA A 167 -18.72 -15.25 36.23
CA ALA A 167 -17.77 -15.69 35.20
C ALA A 167 -17.36 -17.17 35.31
N ILE A 168 -17.39 -17.74 36.52
CA ILE A 168 -17.07 -19.17 36.77
C ILE A 168 -18.20 -20.09 36.26
N GLY A 169 -19.46 -19.61 36.25
CA GLY A 169 -20.61 -20.29 35.65
C GLY A 169 -20.97 -21.68 36.21
N ARG A 170 -20.40 -22.10 37.35
CA ARG A 170 -20.51 -23.45 37.95
C ARG A 170 -20.38 -23.40 39.49
N PRO A 171 -20.85 -24.42 40.25
CA PRO A 171 -20.73 -24.45 41.71
C PRO A 171 -19.26 -24.33 42.18
N LEU A 172 -19.06 -23.55 43.24
CA LEU A 172 -17.78 -22.98 43.72
C LEU A 172 -16.72 -23.99 44.22
N VAL A 173 -17.00 -25.28 44.08
CA VAL A 173 -16.01 -26.37 44.20
C VAL A 173 -16.19 -27.25 42.97
N ALA A 174 -15.58 -26.84 41.86
CA ALA A 174 -15.57 -27.65 40.65
C ALA A 174 -14.37 -28.60 40.70
N THR A 175 -14.62 -29.84 41.12
CA THR A 175 -13.67 -30.94 40.90
C THR A 175 -13.71 -31.32 39.43
N SER A 176 -12.55 -31.28 38.75
CA SER A 176 -12.40 -31.80 37.39
C SER A 176 -12.70 -33.31 37.36
N PRO A 177 -12.99 -33.94 36.20
CA PRO A 177 -13.22 -35.39 36.09
C PRO A 177 -12.08 -36.32 36.58
N GLY A 178 -10.97 -35.76 37.08
CA GLY A 178 -9.87 -36.44 37.77
C GLY A 178 -9.68 -36.07 39.25
N GLY A 179 -10.64 -35.40 39.89
CA GLY A 179 -10.62 -35.09 41.33
C GLY A 179 -9.80 -33.87 41.76
N GLN A 180 -9.08 -33.23 40.85
CA GLN A 180 -8.32 -32.01 41.16
C GLN A 180 -9.21 -30.75 41.10
N VAL A 181 -9.05 -29.89 42.11
CA VAL A 181 -9.81 -28.65 42.29
C VAL A 181 -9.15 -27.55 41.46
N GLN A 182 -9.85 -27.05 40.43
CA GLN A 182 -9.32 -25.98 39.57
C GLN A 182 -9.54 -24.58 40.16
N HIS A 183 -10.64 -24.41 40.90
CA HIS A 183 -10.97 -23.16 41.56
C HIS A 183 -11.39 -23.44 43.00
N ARG A 184 -10.85 -22.68 43.94
CA ARG A 184 -11.21 -22.75 45.36
C ARG A 184 -11.56 -21.37 45.85
N LEU A 185 -12.80 -21.20 46.33
CA LEU A 185 -13.20 -20.03 47.09
C LEU A 185 -13.17 -20.38 48.58
N SER A 186 -12.36 -19.66 49.35
CA SER A 186 -12.30 -19.79 50.81
C SER A 186 -12.61 -18.47 51.50
N TYR A 187 -13.29 -18.54 52.63
CA TYR A 187 -13.54 -17.39 53.49
C TYR A 187 -12.62 -17.44 54.71
N ASP A 188 -11.87 -16.38 54.95
CA ASP A 188 -11.11 -16.18 56.18
C ASP A 188 -11.93 -15.30 57.14
N ALA A 189 -12.38 -15.91 58.24
CA ALA A 189 -13.21 -15.25 59.24
C ALA A 189 -12.42 -14.25 60.10
N ALA A 190 -11.09 -14.41 60.24
CA ALA A 190 -10.28 -13.51 61.06
C ALA A 190 -10.10 -12.14 60.39
N THR A 191 -9.96 -12.14 59.07
CA THR A 191 -9.77 -10.94 58.24
C THR A 191 -11.05 -10.49 57.54
N GLN A 192 -12.13 -11.29 57.62
CA GLN A 192 -13.38 -11.10 56.87
C GLN A 192 -13.15 -10.96 55.35
N THR A 193 -12.21 -11.74 54.81
CA THR A 193 -11.85 -11.70 53.38
C THR A 193 -12.23 -13.00 52.68
N TRP A 194 -12.77 -12.88 51.47
CA TRP A 194 -12.88 -13.99 50.54
C TRP A 194 -11.61 -14.11 49.70
N LEU A 195 -11.10 -15.32 49.53
CA LEU A 195 -9.94 -15.65 48.72
C LEU A 195 -10.37 -16.60 47.61
N LEU A 196 -10.19 -16.20 46.35
CA LEU A 196 -10.35 -17.05 45.19
C LEU A 196 -8.96 -17.48 44.70
N GLU A 197 -8.70 -18.78 44.74
CA GLU A 197 -7.50 -19.40 44.22
C GLU A 197 -7.82 -20.15 42.92
N SER A 198 -6.96 -20.03 41.90
CA SER A 198 -7.12 -20.70 40.60
C SER A 198 -5.85 -21.41 40.16
N ASP A 199 -6.00 -22.67 39.77
CA ASP A 199 -4.96 -23.53 39.18
C ASP A 199 -5.19 -23.55 37.66
N THR A 200 -4.37 -22.79 36.93
CA THR A 200 -4.57 -22.58 35.48
C THR A 200 -3.99 -23.73 34.67
N ASN A 201 -2.90 -24.33 35.17
CA ASN A 201 -2.15 -25.37 34.47
C ASN A 201 -2.58 -26.81 34.86
N ARG A 202 -3.43 -26.95 35.89
CA ARG A 202 -3.94 -28.21 36.44
C ARG A 202 -2.86 -29.08 37.06
N ASP A 203 -1.84 -28.49 37.64
CA ASP A 203 -0.76 -29.23 38.32
C ASP A 203 -1.05 -29.50 39.81
N GLY A 204 -2.18 -28.98 40.33
CA GLY A 204 -2.59 -29.07 41.72
C GLY A 204 -2.06 -27.94 42.61
N ARG A 205 -1.36 -26.95 42.05
CA ARG A 205 -0.92 -25.73 42.72
C ARG A 205 -1.71 -24.54 42.20
N PHE A 206 -2.05 -23.62 43.10
CA PHE A 206 -2.77 -22.41 42.70
C PHE A 206 -1.80 -21.34 42.20
N ASP A 207 -1.91 -21.01 40.91
CA ASP A 207 -1.09 -19.99 40.23
C ASP A 207 -1.54 -18.57 40.56
N ARG A 208 -2.84 -18.39 40.82
CA ARG A 208 -3.44 -17.06 40.98
C ARG A 208 -4.27 -16.98 42.25
N ARG A 209 -4.14 -15.86 42.97
CA ARG A 209 -4.90 -15.51 44.16
C ARG A 209 -5.55 -14.15 44.00
N GLN A 210 -6.84 -14.06 44.30
CA GLN A 210 -7.60 -12.80 44.37
C GLN A 210 -8.27 -12.67 45.73
N VAL A 211 -8.08 -11.53 46.38
CA VAL A 211 -8.64 -11.23 47.70
C VAL A 211 -9.77 -10.23 47.54
N PHE A 212 -10.91 -10.53 48.14
CA PHE A 212 -12.07 -9.65 48.20
C PHE A 212 -12.34 -9.34 49.67
N ALA A 213 -12.12 -8.08 50.07
CA ALA A 213 -12.49 -7.62 51.40
C ALA A 213 -13.99 -7.35 51.47
N GLN A 214 -14.64 -7.72 52.58
CA GLN A 214 -16.02 -7.27 52.79
C GLN A 214 -16.06 -5.74 52.88
N PRO A 215 -17.10 -5.10 52.32
CA PRO A 215 -17.37 -3.69 52.60
C PRO A 215 -17.63 -3.56 54.10
N VAL A 216 -16.84 -2.72 54.77
CA VAL A 216 -17.14 -2.33 56.14
C VAL A 216 -18.46 -1.56 56.08
N SER A 217 -19.53 -2.15 56.62
CA SER A 217 -20.81 -1.44 56.76
C SER A 217 -20.58 -0.26 57.69
N PRO A 218 -20.90 0.98 57.27
CA PRO A 218 -20.72 2.17 58.11
C PRO A 218 -21.65 2.17 59.32
#